data_AF-A0A923HQZ5-F1
#
_entry.id   AF-A0A923HQZ5-F1
#
_cell.length_a   1.000
_cell.length_b   1.000
_cell.length_c   1.000
_cell.angle_alpha   90.00
_cell.angle_beta   90.00
_cell.angle_gamma   90.00
#
_symmetry.space_group_name_H-M   'P 1'
#
loop_
_entity.id
_entity.type
_entity.pdbx_description
1 polymer ?
#
loop_
_entity_poly.entity_id
_entity_poly.type
_entity_poly.pdbx_seq_one_letter_code
_entity_poly.pdbx_strand_id
1 'polypeptide(L)'
;MSESTFMGVERDRIDWSPRIDFSKCNDCMDCVEFCPHQVFEVNENEKPKLKVKNPNNCVVFCRACGKTCGLDAITFPDKPETTKMIKAIRKAEKEAASDE
;
A
#
# COMPACT_ATOMS: atom_id res chain seq x y z
N MET A 1 -11.39 9.66 15.66
CA MET A 1 -12.05 8.66 14.79
C MET A 1 -11.00 8.15 13.82
N SER A 2 -10.70 6.85 13.91
CA SER A 2 -9.67 6.12 13.12
C SER A 2 -8.27 6.72 13.19
N GLU A 3 -7.53 6.42 14.27
CA GLU A 3 -6.07 6.57 14.34
C GLU A 3 -5.41 5.62 13.32
N SER A 4 -5.45 6.00 12.05
CA SER A 4 -4.71 5.34 10.98
C SER A 4 -3.26 5.84 10.98
N THR A 5 -2.63 5.93 12.16
CA THR A 5 -1.23 6.30 12.27
C THR A 5 -0.38 5.04 12.30
N PHE A 6 0.72 5.05 11.56
CA PHE A 6 1.72 3.99 11.60
C PHE A 6 3.00 4.56 12.19
N MET A 7 3.41 4.04 13.36
CA MET A 7 4.57 4.54 14.12
C MET A 7 4.53 6.04 14.43
N GLY A 8 3.34 6.60 14.64
CA GLY A 8 3.13 8.01 14.95
C GLY A 8 3.19 8.95 13.73
N VAL A 9 3.02 8.41 12.52
CA VAL A 9 2.90 9.15 11.26
C VAL A 9 1.56 8.83 10.60
N GLU A 10 0.90 9.82 10.02
CA GLU A 10 -0.33 9.61 9.27
C GLU A 10 -0.13 8.72 8.04
N ARG A 11 -1.06 7.79 7.82
CA ARG A 11 -0.96 6.81 6.73
C ARG A 11 -0.93 7.44 5.34
N ASP A 12 -1.61 8.58 5.15
CA ASP A 12 -1.68 9.31 3.88
C ASP A 12 -0.29 9.82 3.44
N ARG A 13 0.61 10.06 4.39
CA ARG A 13 1.97 10.54 4.11
C ARG A 13 2.95 9.43 3.78
N ILE A 14 2.58 8.17 3.98
CA ILE A 14 3.44 7.01 3.74
C ILE A 14 3.13 6.46 2.35
N ASP A 15 4.07 6.57 1.40
CA ASP A 15 3.94 5.93 0.08
C ASP A 15 4.24 4.43 0.19
N TRP A 16 3.35 3.70 0.87
CA TRP A 16 3.33 2.25 0.87
C TRP A 16 2.09 1.76 0.13
N SER A 17 2.24 1.16 -1.03
CA SER A 17 1.12 0.56 -1.74
C SER A 17 1.61 -0.48 -2.74
N PRO A 18 0.80 -1.50 -3.06
CA PRO A 18 1.16 -2.47 -4.08
C PRO A 18 1.23 -1.79 -5.45
N ARG A 19 2.24 -2.14 -6.25
CA ARG A 19 2.36 -1.79 -7.66
C ARG A 19 2.12 -3.06 -8.48
N ILE A 20 1.16 -3.03 -9.39
CA ILE A 20 0.78 -4.20 -10.19
C ILE A 20 1.43 -4.07 -11.57
N ASP A 21 2.14 -5.10 -11.99
CA ASP A 21 2.63 -5.29 -13.35
C ASP A 21 1.59 -6.06 -14.16
N PHE A 22 0.81 -5.32 -14.94
CA PHE A 22 -0.24 -5.88 -15.81
C PHE A 22 0.30 -6.71 -16.98
N SER A 23 1.62 -6.67 -17.24
CA SER A 23 2.24 -7.54 -18.25
C SER A 23 2.35 -8.99 -17.77
N LYS A 24 2.41 -9.19 -16.45
CA LYS A 24 2.46 -10.50 -15.80
C LYS A 24 1.13 -10.91 -15.19
N CYS A 25 0.32 -9.94 -14.76
CA CYS A 25 -0.97 -10.22 -14.14
C CYS A 25 -1.92 -10.90 -15.15
N ASN A 26 -2.56 -11.99 -14.71
CA ASN A 26 -3.52 -12.75 -15.49
C ASN A 26 -4.97 -12.55 -15.01
N ASP A 27 -5.23 -11.51 -14.21
CA ASP A 27 -6.54 -11.25 -13.59
C ASP A 27 -7.10 -12.50 -12.86
N CYS A 28 -6.31 -13.14 -11.98
CA CYS A 28 -6.79 -14.27 -11.16
C CYS A 28 -7.63 -13.85 -9.93
N MET A 29 -7.59 -12.57 -9.56
CA MET A 29 -8.24 -11.99 -8.37
C MET A 29 -7.82 -12.54 -7.00
N ASP A 30 -6.85 -13.46 -6.89
CA ASP A 30 -6.38 -14.00 -5.61
C ASP A 30 -5.95 -12.90 -4.61
N CYS A 31 -5.32 -11.84 -5.11
CA CYS A 31 -4.88 -10.70 -4.29
C CYS A 31 -6.04 -9.89 -3.70
N VAL A 32 -7.19 -9.88 -4.37
CA VAL A 32 -8.43 -9.20 -3.94
C VAL A 32 -9.10 -10.05 -2.86
N GLU A 33 -9.25 -11.35 -3.09
CA GLU A 33 -9.84 -12.28 -2.12
C GLU A 33 -9.01 -12.39 -0.84
N PHE A 34 -7.68 -12.37 -0.99
CA PHE A 34 -6.76 -12.44 0.15
C PHE A 34 -6.75 -11.17 1.01
N CYS A 35 -6.95 -9.97 0.43
CA CYS A 35 -6.74 -8.71 1.14
C CYS A 35 -8.06 -8.16 1.74
N PRO A 36 -8.27 -8.25 3.07
CA PRO A 36 -9.51 -7.77 3.68
C PRO A 36 -9.62 -6.23 3.73
N HIS A 37 -8.53 -5.51 3.43
CA HIS A 37 -8.46 -4.05 3.54
C HIS A 37 -9.01 -3.31 2.30
N GLN A 38 -9.60 -4.04 1.35
CA GLN A 38 -10.21 -3.46 0.14
C GLN A 38 -9.24 -2.53 -0.63
N VAL A 39 -7.94 -2.89 -0.65
CA VAL A 39 -6.90 -2.14 -1.36
C VAL A 39 -7.12 -2.21 -2.86
N PHE A 40 -7.56 -3.37 -3.34
CA PHE A 40 -7.82 -3.67 -4.73
C PHE A 40 -9.31 -3.60 -5.04
N GLU A 41 -9.62 -3.26 -6.29
CA GLU A 41 -10.96 -3.29 -6.88
C GLU A 41 -10.90 -4.04 -8.21
N VAL A 42 -11.97 -4.77 -8.51
CA VAL A 42 -12.15 -5.49 -9.77
C VAL A 42 -13.26 -4.81 -10.53
N ASN A 43 -12.97 -4.38 -11.75
CA ASN A 43 -13.97 -3.89 -12.70
C ASN A 43 -13.95 -4.76 -13.95
N GLU A 44 -15.02 -5.54 -14.14
CA GLU A 44 -15.16 -6.44 -15.29
C GLU A 44 -15.28 -5.70 -16.64
N ASN A 45 -15.62 -4.41 -16.59
CA ASN A 45 -15.79 -3.57 -17.78
C ASN A 45 -14.50 -2.83 -18.18
N GLU A 46 -13.44 -2.91 -17.39
CA GLU A 46 -12.14 -2.28 -17.67
C GLU A 46 -11.08 -3.34 -18.02
N LYS A 47 -10.10 -2.94 -18.84
CA LYS A 47 -8.87 -3.71 -19.05
C LYS A 47 -7.67 -2.82 -18.70
N PRO A 48 -6.86 -3.17 -17.69
CA PRO A 48 -6.94 -4.37 -16.84
C PRO A 48 -8.15 -4.36 -15.88
N LYS A 49 -8.65 -5.54 -15.50
CA LYS A 49 -9.83 -5.65 -14.61
C LYS A 49 -9.47 -5.25 -13.19
N LEU A 50 -8.26 -5.57 -12.76
CA LEU A 50 -7.75 -5.28 -11.43
C LEU A 50 -7.19 -3.85 -11.37
N LYS A 51 -7.54 -3.09 -10.31
CA LYS A 51 -6.93 -1.80 -10.01
C LYS A 51 -6.74 -1.59 -8.50
N VAL A 52 -5.79 -0.72 -8.14
CA VAL A 52 -5.60 -0.30 -6.75
C VAL A 52 -6.54 0.87 -6.46
N LYS A 53 -7.61 0.62 -5.70
CA LYS A 53 -8.61 1.64 -5.34
C LYS A 53 -8.22 2.42 -4.09
N ASN A 54 -7.77 1.71 -3.06
CA ASN A 54 -7.46 2.29 -1.75
C ASN A 54 -6.00 2.00 -1.37
N PRO A 55 -5.02 2.69 -1.97
CA PRO A 55 -3.60 2.47 -1.66
C PRO A 55 -3.29 2.73 -0.18
N ASN A 56 -3.97 3.70 0.45
CA ASN A 56 -3.80 4.07 1.85
C ASN A 56 -4.28 2.99 2.83
N ASN A 57 -5.19 2.11 2.42
CA ASN A 57 -5.63 1.00 3.27
C ASN A 57 -4.60 -0.14 3.34
N CYS A 58 -3.57 -0.11 2.49
CA CYS A 58 -2.52 -1.12 2.53
C CYS A 58 -1.75 -0.99 3.86
N VAL A 59 -1.66 -2.07 4.62
CA VAL A 59 -0.89 -2.07 5.88
C VAL A 59 0.60 -1.90 5.55
N VAL A 60 1.24 -0.91 6.19
CA VAL A 60 2.66 -0.61 5.96
C VAL A 60 3.51 -1.85 6.26
N PHE A 61 4.44 -2.18 5.36
CA PHE A 61 5.25 -3.40 5.36
C PHE A 61 4.52 -4.72 5.10
N CYS A 62 3.19 -4.73 4.94
CA CYS A 62 2.49 -5.92 4.48
C CYS A 62 2.85 -6.19 3.01
N ARG A 63 3.27 -7.42 2.72
CA ARG A 63 3.61 -7.92 1.38
C ARG A 63 2.93 -9.25 1.07
N ALA A 64 1.87 -9.57 1.81
CA ALA A 64 1.26 -10.88 1.79
C ALA A 64 0.56 -11.16 0.44
N CYS A 65 -0.17 -10.20 -0.12
CA CYS A 65 -0.76 -10.36 -1.47
C CYS A 65 0.30 -10.50 -2.57
N GLY A 66 1.49 -9.92 -2.40
CA GLY A 66 2.62 -10.15 -3.31
C GLY A 66 3.10 -11.59 -3.30
N LYS A 67 3.21 -12.20 -2.11
CA LYS A 67 3.58 -13.62 -1.98
C LYS A 67 2.50 -14.58 -2.46
N THR A 68 1.22 -14.20 -2.34
CA THR A 68 0.10 -14.99 -2.85
C THR A 68 0.05 -14.97 -4.38
N CYS A 69 0.56 -13.92 -5.02
CA CYS A 69 0.61 -13.84 -6.48
C CYS A 69 1.65 -14.82 -7.04
N GLY A 70 1.19 -15.96 -7.57
CA GLY A 70 2.08 -16.98 -8.16
C GLY A 70 2.88 -16.51 -9.39
N LEU A 71 2.55 -15.34 -9.96
CA LEU A 71 3.24 -14.74 -11.11
C LEU A 71 4.19 -13.60 -10.73
N ASP A 72 4.34 -13.31 -9.43
CA ASP A 72 5.14 -12.19 -8.92
C ASP A 72 4.81 -10.85 -9.63
N ALA A 73 3.53 -10.64 -9.95
CA ALA A 73 3.05 -9.45 -10.65
C ALA A 73 2.89 -8.25 -9.70
N ILE A 74 2.94 -8.45 -8.38
CA ILE A 74 2.75 -7.40 -7.38
C ILE A 74 4.09 -7.09 -6.72
N THR A 75 4.54 -5.85 -6.86
CA THR A 75 5.74 -5.32 -6.22
C THR A 75 5.40 -4.27 -5.18
N PHE A 76 6.36 -3.98 -4.30
CA PHE A 76 6.20 -3.03 -3.20
C PHE A 76 7.42 -2.12 -3.11
N PRO A 77 7.26 -0.91 -2.55
CA PRO A 77 8.38 -0.03 -2.24
C PRO A 77 9.45 -0.70 -1.36
N ASP A 78 10.67 -0.20 -1.48
CA ASP A 78 11.80 -0.68 -0.71
C ASP A 78 11.62 -0.43 0.79
N LYS A 79 11.75 -1.51 1.59
CA LYS A 79 11.71 -1.45 3.05
C LYS A 79 12.67 -0.40 3.64
N PRO A 80 13.96 -0.37 3.25
CA PRO A 80 14.90 0.59 3.83
C PRO A 80 14.54 2.04 3.48
N GLU A 81 14.07 2.30 2.26
CA GLU A 81 13.67 3.64 1.82
C GLU A 81 12.40 4.11 2.53
N THR A 82 11.37 3.27 2.57
CA THR A 82 10.11 3.54 3.29
C THR A 82 10.39 3.86 4.77
N THR A 83 11.29 3.11 5.41
CA THR A 83 11.65 3.34 6.82
C THR A 83 12.34 4.70 7.02
N LYS A 84 13.24 5.09 6.12
CA LYS A 84 13.88 6.41 6.15
C LYS A 84 12.84 7.52 5.99
N MET A 85 11.91 7.35 5.05
CA MET A 85 10.81 8.30 4.81
C MET A 85 9.93 8.46 6.05
N ILE A 86 9.48 7.37 6.67
CA ILE A 86 8.66 7.41 7.90
C ILE A 86 9.40 8.14 9.03
N LYS A 87 10.71 7.88 9.21
CA LYS A 87 11.52 8.60 10.21
C LYS A 87 11.63 10.09 9.91
N ALA A 88 11.80 10.47 8.64
CA ALA A 88 11.87 11.86 8.23
C ALA A 88 10.53 12.58 8.47
N ILE A 89 9.41 11.95 8.10
CA ILE A 89 8.07 12.51 8.34
C ILE A 89 7.80 12.65 9.83
N ARG A 90 8.10 11.62 10.63
CA ARG A 90 7.93 11.67 12.09
C ARG A 90 8.72 12.82 12.72
N LYS A 91 9.94 13.08 12.22
CA LYS A 91 10.75 14.22 12.68
C LYS A 91 10.08 15.54 12.31
N ALA A 92 9.66 15.69 11.06
CA ALA A 92 8.99 16.90 10.57
C ALA A 92 7.66 17.17 11.30
N GLU A 93 6.87 16.14 11.61
CA GLU A 93 5.62 16.27 12.39
C GLU A 93 5.89 16.65 13.85
N LYS A 94 6.97 16.14 14.44
CA LYS A 94 7.40 16.59 15.77
C LYS A 94 7.82 18.05 15.79
N GLU A 95 8.51 18.51 14.74
CA GLU A 95 8.91 19.91 14.59
C GLU A 95 7.69 20.81 14.37
N ALA A 96 6.72 20.38 13.55
CA ALA A 96 5.46 21.09 13.34
C ALA A 96 4.58 21.17 14.60
N ALA A 97 4.57 20.12 15.44
CA ALA A 97 3.83 20.10 16.70
C ALA A 97 4.50 20.89 17.84
N SER A 98 5.71 21.42 17.64
CA SER A 98 6.46 22.20 18.63
C SER A 98 6.42 23.71 18.38
N ASP A 99 5.80 24.17 17.29
CA ASP A 99 5.67 25.60 16.93
C ASP A 99 4.26 26.16 17.23
N GLU A 100 3.45 25.42 18.02
CA GLU A 100 2.11 25.84 18.48
C GLU A 100 2.06 25.98 20.01
#